data_AF-A0A3Q9UZ59-F1
#
_entry.id   AF-A0A3Q9UZ59-F1
#
_cell.length_a   1.000
_cell.length_b   1.000
_cell.length_c   1.000
_cell.angle_alpha   90.00
_cell.angle_beta   90.00
_cell.angle_gamma   90.00
#
_symmetry.space_group_name_H-M   'P 1'
#
loop_
_entity.id
_entity.type
_entity.pdbx_description
1 polymer ?
#
loop_
_entity_poly.entity_id
_entity_poly.type
_entity_poly.pdbx_seq_one_letter_code
_entity_poly.pdbx_strand_id
1 'polypeptide(L)'
;MQAADGSLRVGRQEAADLGSLIAESMRSLGRPTGQMLITRPEGLLSDFVRVELAPHYEEVVPTRTITISNTAAILRPHAKALLKNREWSFVSPDHLRRAARALQALEIEFDQRGWITSEPHNDLTSRGVHWRERHAHMHIETERTAFLLQVAEVSRSGGAKIPFAERGSPEHGHPPQGRPPWIGSRSTEFIPSGRLEVRLWGFLQNREGTPFRESMQTNTRLSDALGQLVRAMAIADLKFGERQRIDERRGEERVEQWEQTRERAVARFFETRRAEALASQIRKWREAEEVRAYSAAARARLEPAAMASSEKWFEWVDRHADSLDPLARPSSLSPAIPAPTPDDLAPFMGMFDPRDPHRGFA
;
A
#
# COMPACT_ATOMS: atom_id res chain seq x y z
N MET A 1 -12.56 -30.38 -12.84
CA MET A 1 -11.24 -29.74 -12.89
C MET A 1 -10.81 -29.44 -11.46
N GLN A 2 -9.88 -30.22 -10.91
CA GLN A 2 -9.21 -29.91 -9.65
C GLN A 2 -7.83 -29.36 -10.01
N ALA A 3 -7.59 -28.09 -9.71
CA ALA A 3 -6.24 -27.53 -9.77
C ALA A 3 -5.51 -27.93 -8.48
N ALA A 4 -4.28 -28.40 -8.61
CA ALA A 4 -3.49 -28.99 -7.53
C ALA A 4 -3.10 -28.02 -6.40
N ASP A 5 -3.31 -26.71 -6.58
CA ASP A 5 -3.03 -25.64 -5.62
C ASP A 5 -4.29 -24.98 -5.04
N GLY A 6 -5.49 -25.50 -5.36
CA GLY A 6 -6.76 -24.92 -4.92
C GLY A 6 -7.12 -23.60 -5.61
N SER A 7 -6.41 -23.22 -6.68
CA SER A 7 -6.66 -21.99 -7.44
C SER A 7 -6.85 -22.28 -8.93
N LEU A 8 -7.84 -21.64 -9.55
CA LEU A 8 -8.15 -21.81 -10.96
C LEU A 8 -7.71 -20.57 -11.73
N ARG A 9 -6.81 -20.74 -12.70
CA ARG A 9 -6.40 -19.66 -13.61
C ARG A 9 -7.34 -19.59 -14.81
N VAL A 10 -7.94 -18.43 -15.04
CA VAL A 10 -8.93 -18.18 -16.11
C VAL A 10 -8.58 -16.92 -16.88
N GLY A 11 -9.01 -16.83 -18.15
CA GLY A 11 -8.83 -15.61 -18.95
C GLY A 11 -9.66 -14.44 -18.38
N ARG A 12 -9.22 -13.20 -18.57
CA ARG A 12 -9.86 -12.00 -18.02
C ARG A 12 -11.28 -11.78 -18.55
N GLN A 13 -11.54 -12.15 -19.80
CA GLN A 13 -12.88 -12.12 -20.38
C GLN A 13 -13.79 -13.16 -19.72
N GLU A 14 -13.31 -14.40 -19.57
CA GLU A 14 -14.04 -15.47 -18.86
C GLU A 14 -14.28 -15.13 -17.38
N ALA A 15 -13.36 -14.41 -16.75
CA ALA A 15 -13.49 -13.95 -15.36
C ALA A 15 -14.63 -12.96 -15.16
N ALA A 16 -14.97 -12.16 -16.17
CA ALA A 16 -16.14 -11.28 -16.12
C ALA A 16 -17.44 -12.09 -16.07
N ASP A 17 -17.50 -13.18 -16.83
CA ASP A 17 -18.65 -14.09 -16.88
C ASP A 17 -18.78 -14.94 -15.59
N LEU A 18 -17.67 -15.18 -14.90
CA LEU A 18 -17.63 -15.90 -13.62
C LEU A 18 -18.19 -15.10 -12.44
N GLY A 19 -18.45 -13.80 -12.58
CA GLY A 19 -18.97 -12.96 -11.50
C GLY A 19 -20.28 -13.49 -10.90
N SER A 20 -21.20 -13.97 -11.74
CA SER A 20 -22.47 -14.56 -11.27
C SER A 20 -22.24 -15.88 -10.53
N LEU A 21 -21.34 -16.72 -11.03
CA LEU A 21 -21.01 -18.02 -10.42
C LEU A 21 -20.31 -17.84 -9.06
N ILE A 22 -19.46 -16.82 -8.91
CA ILE A 22 -18.87 -16.45 -7.63
C ILE A 22 -19.95 -16.00 -6.64
N ALA A 23 -20.89 -15.15 -7.08
CA ALA A 23 -22.00 -14.72 -6.24
C ALA A 23 -22.93 -15.89 -5.85
N GLU A 24 -23.18 -16.82 -6.78
CA GLU A 24 -23.96 -18.04 -6.53
C GLU A 24 -23.24 -19.04 -5.62
N SER A 25 -21.91 -19.07 -5.64
CA SER A 25 -21.12 -19.94 -4.77
C SER A 25 -21.44 -19.72 -3.29
N MET A 26 -21.79 -18.50 -2.90
CA MET A 26 -22.21 -18.16 -1.53
C MET A 26 -23.44 -18.95 -1.07
N ARG A 27 -24.28 -19.39 -2.02
CA ARG A 27 -25.49 -20.19 -1.77
C ARG A 27 -25.28 -21.69 -1.98
N SER A 28 -24.08 -22.12 -2.38
CA SER A 28 -23.77 -23.53 -2.62
C SER A 28 -23.61 -24.31 -1.32
N LEU A 29 -24.23 -25.49 -1.25
CA LEU A 29 -24.11 -26.42 -0.12
C LEU A 29 -22.71 -27.05 -0.02
N GLY A 30 -21.94 -27.06 -1.11
CA GLY A 30 -20.58 -27.61 -1.15
C GLY A 30 -19.48 -26.64 -0.73
N ARG A 31 -19.82 -25.39 -0.39
CA ARG A 31 -18.85 -24.37 0.02
C ARG A 31 -18.37 -24.63 1.45
N PRO A 32 -17.06 -24.67 1.71
CA PRO A 32 -16.54 -24.74 3.08
C PRO A 32 -17.01 -23.53 3.90
N THR A 33 -17.50 -23.79 5.11
CA THR A 33 -17.92 -22.73 6.04
C THR A 33 -16.78 -21.75 6.30
N GLY A 34 -17.08 -20.45 6.22
CA GLY A 34 -16.09 -19.40 6.44
C GLY A 34 -15.15 -19.17 5.26
N GLN A 35 -15.44 -19.69 4.06
CA GLN A 35 -14.67 -19.41 2.85
C GLN A 35 -15.57 -18.93 1.71
N MET A 36 -15.11 -17.99 0.90
CA MET A 36 -15.78 -17.55 -0.32
C MET A 36 -14.87 -17.70 -1.53
N LEU A 37 -15.44 -17.85 -2.71
CA LEU A 37 -14.66 -17.70 -3.95
C LEU A 37 -14.39 -16.21 -4.20
N ILE A 38 -13.16 -15.88 -4.55
CA ILE A 38 -12.76 -14.55 -4.98
C ILE A 38 -11.96 -14.61 -6.28
N THR A 39 -11.91 -13.50 -6.98
CA THR A 39 -11.00 -13.27 -8.11
C THR A 39 -9.84 -12.37 -7.67
N ARG A 40 -8.60 -12.82 -7.90
CA ARG A 40 -7.40 -12.02 -7.75
C ARG A 40 -6.71 -11.83 -9.11
N PRO A 41 -6.40 -10.59 -9.53
CA PRO A 41 -5.64 -10.37 -10.74
C PRO A 41 -4.19 -10.87 -10.54
N GLU A 42 -3.61 -11.54 -11.55
CA GLU A 42 -2.22 -12.00 -11.50
C GLU A 42 -1.19 -10.89 -11.80
N GLY A 43 -1.66 -9.68 -12.11
CA GLY A 43 -0.83 -8.52 -12.39
C GLY A 43 -1.60 -7.47 -13.18
N LEU A 44 -1.09 -6.23 -13.23
CA LEU A 44 -1.75 -5.14 -13.97
C LEU A 44 -1.81 -5.39 -15.49
N LEU A 45 -0.82 -6.11 -16.02
CA LEU A 45 -0.65 -6.42 -17.45
C LEU A 45 -1.04 -7.86 -17.81
N SER A 46 -1.52 -8.66 -16.85
CA SER A 46 -1.91 -10.05 -17.11
C SER A 46 -3.34 -10.11 -17.66
N ASP A 47 -3.53 -10.87 -18.73
CA ASP A 47 -4.87 -11.24 -19.23
C ASP A 47 -5.48 -12.42 -18.45
N PHE A 48 -4.86 -12.83 -17.34
CA PHE A 48 -5.33 -13.91 -16.50
C PHE A 48 -5.74 -13.42 -15.11
N VAL A 49 -6.78 -14.05 -14.60
CA VAL A 49 -7.29 -13.88 -13.24
C VAL A 49 -7.22 -15.23 -12.55
N ARG A 50 -6.88 -15.22 -11.27
CA ARG A 50 -6.90 -16.39 -10.40
C ARG A 50 -8.20 -16.40 -9.61
N VAL A 51 -8.95 -17.49 -9.68
CA VAL A 51 -10.11 -17.76 -8.84
C VAL A 51 -9.68 -18.68 -7.72
N GLU A 52 -9.91 -18.29 -6.48
CA GLU A 52 -9.48 -19.07 -5.31
C GLU A 52 -10.45 -18.94 -4.15
N LEU A 53 -10.34 -19.86 -3.18
CA LEU A 53 -11.05 -19.77 -1.92
C LEU A 53 -10.30 -18.83 -0.97
N ALA A 54 -11.01 -17.84 -0.44
CA ALA A 54 -10.49 -16.91 0.56
C ALA A 54 -11.38 -16.88 1.81
N PRO A 55 -10.84 -16.50 2.98
CA PRO A 55 -11.63 -16.40 4.20
C PRO A 55 -12.82 -15.43 4.07
N HIS A 56 -14.00 -15.89 4.48
CA HIS A 56 -15.20 -15.08 4.66
C HIS A 56 -15.49 -14.87 6.14
N TYR A 57 -14.80 -13.88 6.72
CA TYR A 57 -14.88 -13.60 8.15
C TYR A 57 -16.28 -13.18 8.62
N GLU A 58 -17.11 -12.65 7.72
CA GLU A 58 -18.49 -12.31 8.05
C GLU A 58 -19.32 -13.54 8.47
N GLU A 59 -19.02 -14.73 7.97
CA GLU A 59 -19.72 -15.96 8.38
C GLU A 59 -19.19 -16.52 9.69
N VAL A 60 -17.89 -16.35 9.95
CA VAL A 60 -17.20 -16.94 11.11
C VAL A 60 -17.29 -16.07 12.35
N VAL A 61 -17.32 -14.75 12.19
CA VAL A 61 -17.37 -13.80 13.32
C VAL A 61 -18.84 -13.54 13.68
N PRO A 62 -19.33 -14.02 14.83
CA PRO A 62 -20.72 -13.85 15.19
C PRO A 62 -21.02 -12.41 15.62
N THR A 63 -22.21 -11.92 15.29
CA THR A 63 -22.75 -10.69 15.87
C THR A 63 -23.35 -11.03 17.24
N ARG A 64 -22.93 -10.32 18.28
CA ARG A 64 -23.48 -10.46 19.63
C ARG A 64 -24.15 -9.16 20.05
N THR A 65 -25.34 -9.23 20.62
CA THR A 65 -26.01 -8.05 21.18
C THR A 65 -25.30 -7.63 22.47
N ILE A 66 -24.97 -6.34 22.57
CA ILE A 66 -24.27 -5.78 23.73
C ILE A 66 -25.28 -5.32 24.78
N THR A 67 -25.05 -5.72 26.03
CA THR A 67 -25.94 -5.38 27.14
C THR A 67 -25.62 -3.99 27.69
N ILE A 68 -26.59 -3.08 27.64
CA ILE A 68 -26.46 -1.71 28.15
C ILE A 68 -27.29 -1.59 29.43
N SER A 69 -26.62 -1.38 30.57
CA SER A 69 -27.33 -1.21 31.84
C SER A 69 -27.92 0.20 31.97
N ASN A 70 -29.22 0.27 32.28
CA ASN A 70 -29.93 1.52 32.52
C ASN A 70 -29.85 2.01 33.98
N THR A 71 -29.31 1.21 34.89
CA THR A 71 -29.28 1.51 36.32
C THR A 71 -27.88 1.51 36.92
N ALA A 72 -26.92 0.82 36.31
CA ALA A 72 -25.55 0.77 36.81
C ALA A 72 -24.91 2.16 36.85
N ALA A 73 -24.07 2.36 37.87
CA ALA A 73 -23.20 3.53 37.96
C ALA A 73 -22.24 3.57 36.76
N ILE A 74 -21.93 4.79 36.30
CA ILE A 74 -20.96 5.01 35.22
C ILE A 74 -19.57 5.09 35.86
N LEU A 75 -18.79 4.02 35.71
CA LEU A 75 -17.50 3.82 36.37
C LEU A 75 -16.33 3.88 35.40
N ARG A 76 -16.55 3.53 34.13
CA ARG A 76 -15.51 3.38 33.12
C ARG A 76 -14.90 4.73 32.68
N PRO A 77 -13.59 4.78 32.37
CA PRO A 77 -12.87 6.03 32.13
C PRO A 77 -13.41 6.84 30.95
N HIS A 78 -13.64 6.23 29.79
CA HIS A 78 -14.10 6.96 28.60
C HIS A 78 -15.55 7.44 28.76
N ALA A 79 -16.40 6.61 29.36
CA ALA A 79 -17.76 7.01 29.74
C ALA A 79 -17.77 8.20 30.71
N LYS A 80 -16.87 8.24 31.70
CA LYS A 80 -16.72 9.39 32.62
C LYS A 80 -16.16 10.63 31.91
N ALA A 81 -15.19 10.46 31.01
CA ALA A 81 -14.63 11.56 30.23
C ALA A 81 -15.71 12.23 29.36
N LEU A 82 -16.58 11.44 28.72
CA LEU A 82 -17.71 11.96 27.95
C LEU A 82 -18.66 12.83 28.80
N LEU A 83 -18.95 12.43 30.04
CA LEU A 83 -19.79 13.22 30.94
C LEU A 83 -19.16 14.58 31.32
N LYS A 84 -17.83 14.65 31.36
CA LYS A 84 -17.08 15.87 31.68
C LYS A 84 -16.94 16.79 30.46
N ASN A 85 -16.76 16.22 29.27
CA ASN A 85 -16.54 16.97 28.03
C ASN A 85 -17.87 17.29 27.33
N ARG A 86 -18.55 18.36 27.77
CA ARG A 86 -19.83 18.79 27.18
C ARG A 86 -19.66 19.49 25.83
N GLU A 87 -18.50 20.09 25.57
CA GLU A 87 -18.24 20.83 24.33
C GLU A 87 -18.08 19.91 23.11
N TRP A 88 -17.58 18.70 23.33
CA TRP A 88 -17.38 17.69 22.29
C TRP A 88 -18.10 16.38 22.62
N SER A 89 -19.27 16.46 23.26
CA SER A 89 -20.06 15.27 23.57
C SER A 89 -20.76 14.66 22.36
N PHE A 90 -21.00 15.46 21.31
CA PHE A 90 -21.81 15.13 20.12
C PHE A 90 -23.25 14.66 20.43
N VAL A 91 -23.71 14.88 21.65
CA VAL A 91 -24.98 14.40 22.17
C VAL A 91 -25.60 15.50 23.02
N SER A 92 -26.92 15.70 22.88
CA SER A 92 -27.67 16.66 23.68
C SER A 92 -27.56 16.36 25.19
N PRO A 93 -27.65 17.39 26.06
CA PRO A 93 -27.51 17.21 27.50
C PRO A 93 -28.40 16.12 28.10
N ASP A 94 -29.65 16.01 27.62
CA ASP A 94 -30.64 15.05 28.12
C ASP A 94 -30.26 13.59 27.83
N HIS A 95 -29.51 13.35 26.75
CA HIS A 95 -29.12 12.02 26.31
C HIS A 95 -27.66 11.68 26.65
N LEU A 96 -26.92 12.59 27.29
CA LEU A 96 -25.50 12.42 27.58
C LEU A 96 -25.23 11.20 28.49
N ARG A 97 -26.06 10.98 29.52
CA ARG A 97 -25.94 9.80 30.39
C ARG A 97 -26.19 8.49 29.65
N ARG A 98 -27.10 8.50 28.67
CA ARG A 98 -27.39 7.34 27.84
C ARG A 98 -26.20 7.00 26.94
N ALA A 99 -25.59 8.01 26.31
CA ALA A 99 -24.38 7.84 25.52
C ALA A 99 -23.19 7.33 26.35
N ALA A 100 -23.00 7.87 27.56
CA ALA A 100 -21.97 7.38 28.47
C ALA A 100 -22.17 5.91 28.88
N ARG A 101 -23.42 5.45 29.06
CA ARG A 101 -23.71 4.03 29.31
C ARG A 101 -23.39 3.13 28.12
N ALA A 102 -23.63 3.61 26.90
CA ALA A 102 -23.24 2.90 25.68
C ALA A 102 -21.72 2.76 25.58
N LEU A 103 -20.96 3.83 25.86
CA LEU A 103 -19.50 3.76 25.96
C LEU A 103 -19.03 2.79 27.03
N GLN A 104 -19.61 2.84 28.23
CA GLN A 104 -19.27 1.92 29.31
C GLN A 104 -19.51 0.44 28.92
N ALA A 105 -20.60 0.16 28.21
CA ALA A 105 -20.89 -1.19 27.73
C ALA A 105 -19.85 -1.67 26.70
N LEU A 106 -19.40 -0.77 25.82
CA LEU A 106 -18.31 -1.06 24.87
C LEU A 106 -16.98 -1.29 25.60
N GLU A 107 -16.62 -0.45 26.57
CA GLU A 107 -15.39 -0.64 27.37
C GLU A 107 -15.37 -2.02 28.05
N ILE A 108 -16.50 -2.46 28.61
CA ILE A 108 -16.63 -3.80 29.20
C ILE A 108 -16.43 -4.91 28.14
N GLU A 109 -17.04 -4.77 26.96
CA GLU A 109 -16.90 -5.75 25.88
C GLU A 109 -15.47 -5.80 25.34
N PHE A 110 -14.79 -4.65 25.24
CA PHE A 110 -13.40 -4.56 24.80
C PHE A 110 -12.45 -5.20 25.80
N ASP A 111 -12.62 -4.94 27.10
CA ASP A 111 -11.87 -5.62 28.16
C ASP A 111 -12.02 -7.15 28.07
N GLN A 112 -13.24 -7.64 27.86
CA GLN A 112 -13.52 -9.08 27.73
C GLN A 112 -12.83 -9.73 26.53
N ARG A 113 -12.52 -8.94 25.50
CA ARG A 113 -11.81 -9.39 24.30
C ARG A 113 -10.29 -9.20 24.41
N GLY A 114 -9.81 -8.61 25.50
CA GLY A 114 -8.40 -8.25 25.66
C GLY A 114 -7.96 -7.08 24.78
N TRP A 115 -8.89 -6.27 24.28
CA TRP A 115 -8.56 -5.05 23.52
C TRP A 115 -8.22 -3.93 24.48
N ILE A 116 -7.20 -3.15 24.14
CA ILE A 116 -6.71 -2.08 24.98
C ILE A 116 -7.44 -0.80 24.59
N THR A 117 -8.01 -0.11 25.57
CA THR A 117 -8.63 1.19 25.38
C THR A 117 -7.74 2.28 25.97
N SER A 118 -7.55 3.35 25.22
CA SER A 118 -6.75 4.50 25.64
C SER A 118 -7.44 5.80 25.25
N GLU A 119 -6.99 6.90 25.85
CA GLU A 119 -7.40 8.21 25.36
C GLU A 119 -6.93 8.35 23.90
N PRO A 120 -7.75 8.95 23.03
CA PRO A 120 -7.39 9.12 21.64
C PRO A 120 -6.13 9.96 21.52
N HIS A 121 -5.10 9.38 20.90
CA HIS A 121 -3.85 10.07 20.67
C HIS A 121 -4.09 11.20 19.67
N ASN A 122 -3.90 12.44 20.13
CA ASN A 122 -4.03 13.64 19.30
C ASN A 122 -2.81 13.81 18.37
N ASP A 123 -2.43 12.81 17.56
CA ASP A 123 -1.55 13.10 16.43
C ASP A 123 -2.34 13.71 15.26
N LEU A 124 -2.88 14.90 15.56
CA LEU A 124 -3.71 15.72 14.67
C LEU A 124 -2.89 16.42 13.58
N THR A 125 -1.59 16.14 13.50
CA THR A 125 -0.64 16.78 12.58
C THR A 125 -0.65 16.13 11.20
N SER A 126 -1.17 14.91 11.09
CA SER A 126 -1.33 14.22 9.81
C SER A 126 -2.35 14.94 8.90
N ARG A 127 -1.89 15.42 7.74
CA ARG A 127 -2.77 15.97 6.70
C ARG A 127 -3.77 14.88 6.28
N GLY A 128 -5.07 15.16 6.38
CA GLY A 128 -6.13 14.28 5.90
C GLY A 128 -7.05 13.67 6.97
N VAL A 129 -6.73 13.83 8.27
CA VAL A 129 -7.57 13.39 9.41
C VAL A 129 -8.89 14.17 9.44
N HIS A 130 -10.01 13.46 9.55
CA HIS A 130 -11.33 14.09 9.57
C HIS A 130 -11.56 14.85 10.89
N TRP A 131 -12.16 16.04 10.91
CA TRP A 131 -12.26 16.85 12.15
C TRP A 131 -12.97 16.11 13.30
N ARG A 132 -13.95 15.25 13.00
CA ARG A 132 -14.63 14.42 14.01
C ARG A 132 -13.75 13.35 14.62
N GLU A 133 -12.80 12.81 13.85
CA GLU A 133 -11.82 11.82 14.31
C GLU A 133 -10.92 12.42 15.40
N ARG A 134 -10.59 13.72 15.27
CA ARG A 134 -9.86 14.50 16.28
C ARG A 134 -10.58 14.62 17.62
N HIS A 135 -11.89 14.39 17.61
CA HIS A 135 -12.76 14.43 18.78
C HIS A 135 -13.42 13.07 18.99
N ALA A 136 -12.71 11.99 18.64
CA ALA A 136 -13.07 10.66 19.10
C ALA A 136 -13.10 10.62 20.63
N HIS A 137 -13.88 9.69 21.18
CA HIS A 137 -14.02 9.49 22.62
C HIS A 137 -13.08 8.41 23.15
N MET A 138 -12.57 7.54 22.27
CA MET A 138 -11.80 6.37 22.64
C MET A 138 -10.91 5.94 21.47
N HIS A 139 -9.68 5.56 21.78
CA HIS A 139 -8.80 4.78 20.92
C HIS A 139 -8.77 3.34 21.38
N ILE A 140 -8.82 2.41 20.44
CA ILE A 140 -8.99 0.98 20.70
C ILE A 140 -7.94 0.24 19.91
N GLU A 141 -7.02 -0.41 20.61
CA GLU A 141 -6.00 -1.28 20.03
C GLU A 141 -6.48 -2.73 20.11
N THR A 142 -6.56 -3.37 18.94
CA THR A 142 -6.81 -4.80 18.81
C THR A 142 -5.47 -5.54 18.63
N GLU A 143 -5.50 -6.82 18.30
CA GLU A 143 -4.26 -7.61 18.14
C GLU A 143 -3.36 -7.07 17.01
N ARG A 144 -3.95 -6.54 15.93
CA ARG A 144 -3.23 -6.22 14.69
C ARG A 144 -3.44 -4.80 14.20
N THR A 145 -4.48 -4.13 14.66
CA THR A 145 -4.83 -2.80 14.17
C THR A 145 -5.43 -1.94 15.28
N ALA A 146 -5.71 -0.68 14.97
CA ALA A 146 -6.28 0.25 15.92
C ALA A 146 -7.44 1.02 15.30
N PHE A 147 -8.36 1.46 16.17
CA PHE A 147 -9.56 2.17 15.80
C PHE A 147 -9.79 3.39 16.67
N LEU A 148 -10.47 4.38 16.12
CA LEU A 148 -11.01 5.51 16.86
C LEU A 148 -12.54 5.42 16.87
N LEU A 149 -13.12 5.73 18.01
CA LEU A 149 -14.55 5.59 18.24
C LEU A 149 -15.15 6.89 18.77
N GLN A 150 -16.28 7.31 18.18
CA GLN A 150 -17.08 8.44 18.64
C GLN A 150 -18.52 8.01 18.80
N VAL A 151 -19.17 8.50 19.86
CA VAL A 151 -20.62 8.38 20.02
C VAL A 151 -21.25 9.73 19.67
N ALA A 152 -22.32 9.74 18.91
CA ALA A 152 -23.01 10.94 18.50
C ALA A 152 -24.53 10.72 18.53
N GLU A 153 -25.28 11.81 18.63
CA GLU A 153 -26.73 11.78 18.51
C GLU A 153 -27.15 12.06 17.06
N VAL A 154 -28.09 11.24 16.57
CA VAL A 154 -28.70 11.42 15.26
C VAL A 154 -29.65 12.61 15.34
N SER A 155 -29.49 13.60 14.46
CA SER A 155 -30.45 14.72 14.38
C SER A 155 -31.77 14.26 13.79
N ARG A 156 -32.88 14.81 14.26
CA ARG A 156 -34.17 14.74 13.55
C ARG A 156 -34.10 15.59 12.26
N SER A 157 -34.92 15.24 11.28
CA SER A 157 -35.21 16.10 10.13
C SER A 157 -36.02 17.34 10.53
N GLY A 158 -35.98 18.39 9.69
CA GLY A 158 -36.80 19.59 9.88
C GLY A 158 -36.11 20.77 10.57
N GLY A 159 -34.79 20.70 10.82
CA GLY A 159 -34.03 21.82 11.37
C GLY A 159 -33.91 22.97 10.37
N ALA A 160 -34.01 24.22 10.86
CA ALA A 160 -33.83 25.40 10.04
C ALA A 160 -32.39 25.48 9.48
N LYS A 161 -32.23 26.06 8.29
CA LYS A 161 -30.90 26.26 7.70
C LYS A 161 -30.14 27.32 8.50
N ILE A 162 -28.91 27.00 8.91
CA ILE A 162 -28.03 27.95 9.59
C ILE A 162 -27.29 28.78 8.52
N PRO A 163 -27.39 30.12 8.53
CA PRO A 163 -26.66 30.99 7.62
C PRO A 163 -25.15 30.74 7.68
N PHE A 164 -24.45 30.81 6.54
CA PHE A 164 -23.01 30.52 6.50
C PHE A 164 -22.19 31.42 7.44
N ALA A 165 -22.57 32.70 7.56
CA ALA A 165 -21.92 33.67 8.45
C ALA A 165 -22.04 33.32 9.95
N GLU A 166 -23.03 32.50 10.33
CA GLU A 166 -23.25 32.05 11.70
C GLU A 166 -22.62 30.68 11.99
N ARG A 167 -22.07 30.02 10.96
CA ARG A 167 -21.42 28.72 11.11
C ARG A 167 -20.00 28.90 11.65
N GLY A 168 -19.71 28.17 12.73
CA GLY A 168 -18.34 28.00 13.20
C GLY A 168 -17.60 26.97 12.34
N SER A 169 -16.28 27.07 12.34
CA SER A 169 -15.41 26.07 11.73
C SER A 169 -14.41 25.53 12.76
N PRO A 170 -14.71 24.36 13.37
CA PRO A 170 -13.81 23.65 14.27
C PRO A 170 -12.40 23.47 13.71
N GLU A 171 -12.31 23.17 12.41
CA GLU A 171 -11.05 22.86 11.73
C GLU A 171 -10.19 24.11 11.45
N HIS A 172 -10.79 25.31 11.46
CA HIS A 172 -10.11 26.59 11.23
C HIS A 172 -10.02 27.45 12.50
N GLY A 173 -10.30 26.90 13.69
CA GLY A 173 -10.16 27.62 14.95
C GLY A 173 -11.18 28.74 15.17
N HIS A 174 -12.31 28.71 14.47
CA HIS A 174 -13.42 29.66 14.61
C HIS A 174 -14.60 28.99 15.29
N PRO A 175 -14.64 28.92 16.64
CA PRO A 175 -15.75 28.29 17.34
C PRO A 175 -17.04 29.11 17.15
N PRO A 176 -18.18 28.45 17.00
CA PRO A 176 -19.48 29.12 16.93
C PRO A 176 -19.81 29.78 18.29
N GLN A 177 -20.31 31.02 18.27
CA GLN A 177 -20.65 31.74 19.49
C GLN A 177 -21.91 31.14 20.14
N GLY A 178 -21.84 30.86 21.45
CA GLY A 178 -22.98 30.43 22.25
C GLY A 178 -23.51 29.02 21.96
N ARG A 179 -22.81 28.22 21.13
CA ARG A 179 -23.18 26.83 20.82
C ARG A 179 -21.95 25.92 20.92
N PRO A 180 -22.12 24.65 21.32
CA PRO A 180 -21.05 23.67 21.19
C PRO A 180 -20.52 23.61 19.75
N PRO A 181 -19.20 23.52 19.54
CA PRO A 181 -18.59 23.49 18.21
C PRO A 181 -19.17 22.45 17.24
N TRP A 182 -19.58 21.28 17.73
CA TRP A 182 -20.19 20.23 16.91
C TRP A 182 -21.62 20.54 16.44
N ILE A 183 -22.31 21.49 17.09
CA ILE A 183 -23.64 21.98 16.67
C ILE A 183 -23.45 23.14 15.70
N GLY A 184 -22.62 24.13 16.07
CA GLY A 184 -22.52 25.36 15.28
C GLY A 184 -21.74 25.23 13.97
N SER A 185 -21.08 24.09 13.72
CA SER A 185 -20.49 23.77 12.40
C SER A 185 -21.47 23.19 11.39
N ARG A 186 -22.71 22.91 11.79
CA ARG A 186 -23.72 22.29 10.94
C ARG A 186 -24.34 23.30 9.98
N SER A 187 -24.76 22.82 8.81
CA SER A 187 -25.54 23.60 7.84
C SER A 187 -27.01 23.78 8.22
N THR A 188 -27.51 22.92 9.11
CA THR A 188 -28.88 22.93 9.63
C THR A 188 -28.86 22.82 11.15
N GLU A 189 -29.87 23.40 11.78
CA GLU A 189 -30.09 23.34 13.21
C GLU A 189 -30.18 21.88 13.68
N PHE A 190 -29.50 21.59 14.78
CA PHE A 190 -29.54 20.27 15.39
C PHE A 190 -30.83 20.12 16.20
N ILE A 191 -31.67 19.18 15.80
CA ILE A 191 -32.86 18.80 16.56
C ILE A 191 -32.57 17.48 17.28
N PRO A 192 -32.49 17.48 18.63
CA PRO A 192 -32.28 16.27 19.40
C PRO A 192 -33.34 15.20 19.08
N SER A 193 -32.91 13.97 18.81
CA SER A 193 -33.80 12.84 18.55
C SER A 193 -33.72 11.75 19.62
N GLY A 194 -32.73 11.80 20.50
CA GLY A 194 -32.41 10.80 21.50
C GLY A 194 -31.82 9.50 20.97
N ARG A 195 -31.81 9.31 19.63
CA ARG A 195 -31.21 8.16 18.97
C ARG A 195 -29.70 8.34 18.83
N LEU A 196 -28.96 7.30 19.16
CA LEU A 196 -27.50 7.31 19.14
C LEU A 196 -26.95 6.60 17.90
N GLU A 197 -25.81 7.10 17.48
CA GLU A 197 -24.92 6.56 16.45
C GLU A 197 -23.53 6.43 17.04
N VAL A 198 -22.82 5.36 16.71
CA VAL A 198 -21.41 5.19 17.01
C VAL A 198 -20.65 5.14 15.70
N ARG A 199 -19.61 5.94 15.60
CA ARG A 199 -18.75 6.04 14.42
C ARG A 199 -17.42 5.40 14.71
N LEU A 200 -16.96 4.61 13.75
CA LEU A 200 -15.70 3.92 13.80
C LEU A 200 -14.77 4.41 12.67
N TRP A 201 -13.57 4.84 13.02
CA TRP A 201 -12.47 5.10 12.08
C TRP A 201 -11.38 4.05 12.28
N GLY A 202 -10.63 3.78 11.21
CA GLY A 202 -9.55 2.79 11.20
C GLY A 202 -9.56 1.99 9.89
N PHE A 203 -8.87 0.86 9.91
CA PHE A 203 -8.76 -0.02 8.73
C PHE A 203 -10.15 -0.50 8.26
N LEU A 204 -10.36 -0.46 6.93
CA LEU A 204 -11.63 -0.78 6.25
C LEU A 204 -12.84 0.10 6.64
N GLN A 205 -12.60 1.24 7.29
CA GLN A 205 -13.66 2.18 7.64
C GLN A 205 -13.72 3.37 6.68
N ASN A 206 -14.89 3.99 6.61
CA ASN A 206 -15.10 5.18 5.81
C ASN A 206 -14.30 6.37 6.37
N ARG A 207 -13.90 7.28 5.48
CA ARG A 207 -13.17 8.51 5.85
C ARG A 207 -13.92 9.37 6.88
N GLU A 208 -15.25 9.42 6.82
CA GLU A 208 -16.10 10.18 7.76
C GLU A 208 -16.48 9.39 9.03
N GLY A 209 -15.95 8.18 9.16
CA GLY A 209 -16.30 7.19 10.17
C GLY A 209 -17.49 6.34 9.72
N THR A 210 -17.34 5.02 9.79
CA THR A 210 -18.43 4.08 9.50
C THR A 210 -19.49 4.18 10.60
N PRO A 211 -20.75 4.54 10.29
CA PRO A 211 -21.78 4.75 11.29
C PRO A 211 -22.53 3.44 11.63
N PHE A 212 -22.69 3.19 12.92
CA PHE A 212 -23.52 2.13 13.50
C PHE A 212 -24.57 2.80 14.37
N ARG A 213 -25.84 2.78 13.97
CA ARG A 213 -26.87 3.63 14.60
C ARG A 213 -28.17 2.92 14.89
N GLU A 214 -28.88 3.48 15.85
CA GLU A 214 -30.29 3.18 16.06
C GLU A 214 -31.11 3.64 14.86
N SER A 215 -32.02 2.76 14.41
CA SER A 215 -32.83 3.02 13.23
C SER A 215 -34.21 2.42 13.42
N MET A 216 -35.23 3.27 13.34
CA MET A 216 -36.62 2.80 13.34
C MET A 216 -36.96 2.06 12.05
N GLN A 217 -36.44 2.51 10.91
CA GLN A 217 -36.71 1.92 9.60
C GLN A 217 -36.24 0.46 9.51
N THR A 218 -35.11 0.15 10.14
CA THR A 218 -34.53 -1.20 10.16
C THR A 218 -34.74 -1.91 11.50
N ASN A 219 -35.55 -1.34 12.40
CA ASN A 219 -35.79 -1.81 13.77
C ASN A 219 -34.51 -2.16 14.55
N THR A 220 -33.43 -1.41 14.31
CA THR A 220 -32.12 -1.66 14.92
C THR A 220 -32.03 -0.93 16.26
N ARG A 221 -31.87 -1.71 17.34
CA ARG A 221 -31.65 -1.17 18.69
C ARG A 221 -30.18 -0.80 18.88
N LEU A 222 -29.89 0.07 19.85
CA LEU A 222 -28.51 0.48 20.14
C LEU A 222 -27.63 -0.72 20.46
N SER A 223 -28.13 -1.64 21.29
CA SER A 223 -27.43 -2.87 21.67
C SER A 223 -26.98 -3.71 20.47
N ASP A 224 -27.81 -3.75 19.42
CA ASP A 224 -27.51 -4.50 18.20
C ASP A 224 -26.52 -3.73 17.31
N ALA A 225 -26.67 -2.41 17.21
CA ALA A 225 -25.73 -1.55 16.51
C ALA A 225 -24.31 -1.61 17.14
N LEU A 226 -24.21 -1.61 18.48
CA LEU A 226 -22.94 -1.81 19.16
C LEU A 226 -22.36 -3.19 18.88
N GLY A 227 -23.19 -4.23 18.86
CA GLY A 227 -22.79 -5.59 18.49
C GLY A 227 -22.22 -5.69 17.06
N GLN A 228 -22.87 -5.02 16.11
CA GLN A 228 -22.41 -4.92 14.73
C GLN A 228 -21.07 -4.19 14.63
N LEU A 229 -20.88 -3.12 15.41
CA LEU A 229 -19.62 -2.39 15.48
C LEU A 229 -18.48 -3.29 15.95
N VAL A 230 -18.67 -4.00 17.06
CA VAL A 230 -17.63 -4.89 17.62
C VAL A 230 -17.29 -6.02 16.64
N ARG A 231 -18.30 -6.57 15.95
CA ARG A 231 -18.06 -7.53 14.87
C ARG A 231 -17.26 -6.93 13.71
N ALA A 232 -17.59 -5.70 13.29
CA ALA A 232 -16.87 -5.02 12.21
C ALA A 232 -15.39 -4.81 12.55
N MET A 233 -15.08 -4.43 13.80
CA MET A 233 -13.70 -4.32 14.29
C MET A 233 -12.96 -5.66 14.24
N ALA A 234 -13.58 -6.74 14.74
CA ALA A 234 -12.97 -8.07 14.72
C ALA A 234 -12.70 -8.57 13.29
N ILE A 235 -13.61 -8.32 12.35
CA ILE A 235 -13.40 -8.66 10.94
C ILE A 235 -12.28 -7.82 10.33
N ALA A 236 -12.22 -6.52 10.65
CA ALA A 236 -11.18 -5.63 10.15
C ALA A 236 -9.79 -6.03 10.66
N ASP A 237 -9.67 -6.41 11.93
CA ASP A 237 -8.43 -6.93 12.52
C ASP A 237 -7.92 -8.19 11.79
N LEU A 238 -8.81 -9.16 11.55
CA LEU A 238 -8.48 -10.38 10.80
C LEU A 238 -8.05 -10.09 9.35
N LYS A 239 -8.77 -9.18 8.67
CA LYS A 239 -8.43 -8.75 7.31
C LYS A 239 -7.10 -7.98 7.26
N PHE A 240 -6.75 -7.25 8.32
CA PHE A 240 -5.48 -6.57 8.42
C PHE A 240 -4.32 -7.57 8.52
N GLY A 241 -4.47 -8.59 9.38
CA GLY A 241 -3.48 -9.67 9.48
C GLY A 241 -3.27 -10.43 8.17
N GLU A 242 -4.36 -10.72 7.44
CA GLU A 242 -4.27 -11.34 6.12
C GLU A 242 -3.52 -10.45 5.12
N ARG A 243 -3.82 -9.15 5.12
CA ARG A 243 -3.11 -8.20 4.26
C ARG A 243 -1.62 -8.15 4.58
N GLN A 244 -1.24 -8.12 5.86
CA GLN A 244 0.18 -8.12 6.26
C GLN A 244 0.90 -9.36 5.74
N ARG A 245 0.33 -10.56 5.90
CA ARG A 245 0.93 -11.80 5.39
C ARG A 245 1.08 -11.80 3.87
N ILE A 246 0.07 -11.28 3.16
CA ILE A 246 0.12 -11.15 1.69
C ILE A 246 1.22 -10.16 1.29
N ASP A 247 1.32 -9.02 1.97
CA ASP A 247 2.30 -7.98 1.68
C ASP A 247 3.74 -8.46 2.02
N GLU A 248 3.92 -9.19 3.11
CA GLU A 248 5.19 -9.86 3.49
C GLU A 248 5.63 -10.85 2.41
N ARG A 249 4.77 -11.80 2.03
CA ARG A 249 5.07 -12.77 0.97
C ARG A 249 5.40 -12.10 -0.36
N ARG A 250 4.66 -11.06 -0.74
CA ARG A 250 4.95 -10.27 -1.96
C ARG A 250 6.29 -9.54 -1.87
N GLY A 251 6.67 -9.10 -0.66
CA GLY A 251 7.97 -8.52 -0.39
C GLY A 251 9.09 -9.53 -0.62
N GLU A 252 8.96 -10.73 -0.07
CA GLU A 252 9.91 -11.84 -0.26
C GLU A 252 10.03 -12.25 -1.73
N GLU A 253 8.91 -12.49 -2.41
CA GLU A 253 8.88 -12.84 -3.85
C GLU A 253 9.54 -11.74 -4.71
N ARG A 254 9.33 -10.46 -4.36
CA ARG A 254 9.95 -9.33 -5.07
C ARG A 254 11.46 -9.28 -4.87
N VAL A 255 11.94 -9.55 -3.65
CA VAL A 255 13.38 -9.62 -3.36
C VAL A 255 14.02 -10.75 -4.15
N GLU A 256 13.42 -11.93 -4.19
CA GLU A 256 13.93 -13.07 -4.96
C GLU A 256 13.99 -12.76 -6.47
N GLN A 257 12.92 -12.17 -7.02
CA GLN A 257 12.90 -11.74 -8.43
C GLN A 257 13.96 -10.68 -8.74
N TRP A 258 14.18 -9.76 -7.80
CA TRP A 258 15.21 -8.73 -7.91
C TRP A 258 16.62 -9.34 -7.95
N GLU A 259 16.92 -10.29 -7.07
CA GLU A 259 18.20 -10.99 -7.04
C GLU A 259 18.47 -11.73 -8.34
N GLN A 260 17.51 -12.52 -8.83
CA GLN A 260 17.63 -13.23 -10.10
C GLN A 260 17.83 -12.27 -11.29
N THR A 261 17.14 -11.13 -11.29
CA THR A 261 17.31 -10.11 -12.33
C THR A 261 18.68 -9.47 -12.26
N ARG A 262 19.18 -9.18 -11.05
CA ARG A 262 20.50 -8.61 -10.82
C ARG A 262 21.61 -9.56 -11.28
N GLU A 263 21.51 -10.85 -10.99
CA GLU A 263 22.48 -11.84 -11.47
C GLU A 263 22.54 -11.90 -13.00
N ARG A 264 21.36 -11.92 -13.66
CA ARG A 264 21.28 -11.87 -15.13
C ARG A 264 21.84 -10.57 -15.69
N ALA A 265 21.60 -9.44 -15.02
CA ALA A 265 22.15 -8.14 -15.40
C ALA A 265 23.68 -8.10 -15.32
N VAL A 266 24.26 -8.66 -14.25
CA VAL A 266 25.72 -8.78 -14.09
C VAL A 266 26.32 -9.62 -15.22
N ALA A 267 25.71 -10.76 -15.56
CA ALA A 267 26.17 -11.60 -16.66
C ALA A 267 26.14 -10.84 -18.00
N ARG A 268 25.03 -10.15 -18.30
CA ARG A 268 24.88 -9.34 -19.52
C ARG A 268 25.84 -8.15 -19.58
N PHE A 269 26.13 -7.52 -18.45
CA PHE A 269 27.13 -6.46 -18.38
C PHE A 269 28.51 -6.98 -18.81
N PHE A 270 28.96 -8.09 -18.22
CA PHE A 270 30.27 -8.66 -18.56
C PHE A 270 30.33 -9.12 -20.02
N GLU A 271 29.26 -9.73 -20.55
CA GLU A 271 29.19 -10.12 -21.96
C GLU A 271 29.29 -8.90 -22.89
N THR A 272 28.56 -7.83 -22.58
CA THR A 272 28.57 -6.59 -23.36
C THR A 272 29.95 -5.93 -23.34
N ARG A 273 30.59 -5.82 -22.16
CA ARG A 273 31.93 -5.26 -22.02
C ARG A 273 33.00 -6.09 -22.73
N ARG A 274 32.88 -7.43 -22.73
CA ARG A 274 33.76 -8.32 -23.51
C ARG A 274 33.59 -8.09 -25.01
N ALA A 275 32.35 -7.99 -25.49
CA ALA A 275 32.06 -7.72 -26.89
C ALA A 275 32.61 -6.36 -27.34
N GLU A 276 32.42 -5.31 -26.53
CA GLU A 276 32.99 -3.97 -26.78
C GLU A 276 34.52 -3.99 -26.86
N ALA A 277 35.17 -4.68 -25.92
CA ALA A 277 36.61 -4.79 -25.89
C ALA A 277 37.15 -5.57 -27.10
N LEU A 278 36.52 -6.68 -27.46
CA LEU A 278 36.87 -7.47 -28.65
C LEU A 278 36.69 -6.65 -29.93
N ALA A 279 35.56 -5.94 -30.08
CA ALA A 279 35.33 -5.07 -31.22
C ALA A 279 36.39 -3.97 -31.32
N SER A 280 36.81 -3.39 -30.19
CA SER A 280 37.91 -2.42 -30.16
C SER A 280 39.26 -3.04 -30.53
N GLN A 281 39.56 -4.26 -30.11
CA GLN A 281 40.78 -4.97 -30.50
C GLN A 281 40.78 -5.24 -32.01
N ILE A 282 39.69 -5.74 -32.57
CA ILE A 282 39.58 -6.02 -34.01
C ILE A 282 39.80 -4.74 -34.83
N ARG A 283 39.24 -3.60 -34.40
CA ARG A 283 39.48 -2.31 -35.07
C ARG A 283 40.96 -1.92 -35.07
N LYS A 284 41.62 -1.98 -33.91
CA LYS A 284 43.04 -1.64 -33.77
C LYS A 284 43.94 -2.57 -34.58
N TRP A 285 43.62 -3.86 -34.61
CA TRP A 285 44.33 -4.83 -35.44
C TRP A 285 44.20 -4.50 -36.93
N ARG A 286 42.99 -4.19 -37.42
CA ARG A 286 42.80 -3.77 -38.81
C ARG A 286 43.56 -2.50 -39.16
N GLU A 287 43.56 -1.52 -38.27
CA GLU A 287 44.31 -0.27 -38.45
C GLU A 287 45.82 -0.54 -38.55
N ALA A 288 46.37 -1.42 -37.69
CA ALA A 288 47.77 -1.82 -37.79
C ALA A 288 48.09 -2.50 -39.13
N GLU A 289 47.22 -3.38 -39.61
CA GLU A 289 47.37 -4.05 -40.91
C GLU A 289 47.30 -3.05 -42.08
N GLU A 290 46.40 -2.07 -42.02
CA GLU A 290 46.30 -1.01 -43.04
C GLU A 290 47.57 -0.14 -43.08
N VAL A 291 48.12 0.21 -41.91
CA VAL A 291 49.39 0.94 -41.80
C VAL A 291 50.56 0.13 -42.39
N ARG A 292 50.64 -1.17 -42.08
CA ARG A 292 51.65 -2.10 -42.66
C ARG A 292 51.50 -2.21 -44.17
N ALA A 293 50.27 -2.34 -44.68
CA ALA A 293 49.98 -2.41 -46.10
C ALA A 293 50.36 -1.11 -46.84
N TYR A 294 50.05 0.05 -46.26
CA TYR A 294 50.47 1.34 -46.77
C TYR A 294 52.00 1.45 -46.83
N SER A 295 52.69 1.08 -45.75
CA SER A 295 54.16 1.08 -45.66
C SER A 295 54.79 0.23 -46.77
N ALA A 296 54.28 -1.00 -46.97
CA ALA A 296 54.74 -1.90 -48.02
C ALA A 296 54.47 -1.34 -49.44
N ALA A 297 53.28 -0.80 -49.68
CA ALA A 297 52.91 -0.22 -50.98
C ALA A 297 53.69 1.06 -51.31
N ALA A 298 54.01 1.87 -50.32
CA ALA A 298 54.85 3.06 -50.48
C ALA A 298 56.30 2.67 -50.78
N ARG A 299 56.85 1.69 -50.06
CA ARG A 299 58.19 1.15 -50.31
C ARG A 299 58.34 0.58 -51.73
N ALA A 300 57.32 -0.09 -52.25
CA ALA A 300 57.34 -0.64 -53.61
C ALA A 300 57.31 0.42 -54.74
N ARG A 301 56.93 1.67 -54.44
CA ARG A 301 56.77 2.75 -55.43
C ARG A 301 57.88 3.80 -55.41
N LEU A 302 58.72 3.82 -54.38
CA LEU A 302 59.77 4.82 -54.22
C LEU A 302 61.05 4.39 -54.93
N GLU A 303 61.65 5.33 -55.66
CA GLU A 303 62.99 5.16 -56.24
C GLU A 303 64.07 5.04 -55.15
N PRO A 304 65.20 4.34 -55.40
CA PRO A 304 66.20 4.02 -54.36
C PRO A 304 66.73 5.24 -53.58
N ALA A 305 66.91 6.39 -54.24
CA ALA A 305 67.36 7.62 -53.58
C ALA A 305 66.30 8.24 -52.65
N ALA A 306 65.02 8.13 -53.02
CA ALA A 306 63.89 8.58 -52.19
C ALA A 306 63.61 7.61 -51.03
N MET A 307 63.90 6.31 -51.22
CA MET A 307 63.85 5.31 -50.16
C MET A 307 64.87 5.60 -49.05
N ALA A 308 66.12 5.85 -49.42
CA ALA A 308 67.21 6.10 -48.46
C ALA A 308 66.96 7.36 -47.60
N SER A 309 66.32 8.39 -48.16
CA SER A 309 65.97 9.61 -47.41
C SER A 309 64.75 9.45 -46.50
N SER A 310 63.93 8.40 -46.70
CA SER A 310 62.68 8.16 -45.97
C SER A 310 62.77 7.00 -44.95
N GLU A 311 63.95 6.41 -44.76
CA GLU A 311 64.14 5.21 -43.92
C GLU A 311 63.66 5.39 -42.48
N LYS A 312 63.99 6.53 -41.85
CA LYS A 312 63.54 6.86 -40.48
C LYS A 312 62.02 6.99 -40.35
N TRP A 313 61.34 7.43 -41.41
CA TRP A 313 59.88 7.51 -41.44
C TRP A 313 59.28 6.11 -41.43
N PHE A 314 59.78 5.22 -42.28
CA PHE A 314 59.31 3.84 -42.35
C PHE A 314 59.59 3.03 -41.08
N GLU A 315 60.74 3.24 -40.43
CA GLU A 315 61.04 2.64 -39.12
C GLU A 315 60.08 3.15 -38.02
N TRP A 316 59.67 4.42 -38.09
CA TRP A 316 58.63 4.94 -37.20
C TRP A 316 57.25 4.32 -37.51
N VAL A 317 56.89 4.18 -38.79
CA VAL A 317 55.61 3.58 -39.23
C VAL A 317 55.49 2.14 -38.74
N ASP A 318 56.54 1.33 -38.86
CA ASP A 318 56.53 -0.07 -38.40
C ASP A 318 56.35 -0.14 -36.87
N ARG A 319 57.09 0.69 -36.11
CA ARG A 319 56.91 0.80 -34.64
C ARG A 319 55.51 1.30 -34.26
N HIS A 320 54.93 2.19 -35.06
CA HIS A 320 53.59 2.71 -34.83
C HIS A 320 52.53 1.61 -35.04
N ALA A 321 52.64 0.83 -36.12
CA ALA A 321 51.77 -0.32 -36.37
C ALA A 321 51.84 -1.35 -35.23
N ASP A 322 53.03 -1.68 -34.75
CA ASP A 322 53.21 -2.60 -33.61
C ASP A 322 52.65 -2.05 -32.29
N SER A 323 52.62 -0.72 -32.14
CA SER A 323 52.01 -0.08 -30.96
C SER A 323 50.48 -0.15 -30.97
N LEU A 324 49.88 -0.22 -32.16
CA LEU A 324 48.43 -0.35 -32.36
C LEU A 324 47.99 -1.81 -32.28
N ASP A 325 48.81 -2.74 -32.77
CA ASP A 325 48.49 -4.15 -32.87
C ASP A 325 48.25 -4.81 -31.49
N PRO A 326 47.00 -5.20 -31.16
CA PRO A 326 46.70 -5.85 -29.90
C PRO A 326 47.28 -7.26 -29.79
N LEU A 327 47.71 -7.88 -30.89
CA LEU A 327 48.37 -9.19 -30.91
C LEU A 327 49.85 -9.10 -30.52
N ALA A 328 50.47 -7.93 -30.70
CA ALA A 328 51.87 -7.68 -30.30
C ALA A 328 52.05 -7.58 -28.77
N ARG A 329 50.95 -7.50 -28.00
CA ARG A 329 50.96 -7.41 -26.53
C ARG A 329 50.04 -8.48 -25.92
N PRO A 330 50.57 -9.55 -25.31
CA PRO A 330 49.76 -10.62 -24.71
C PRO A 330 48.74 -10.12 -23.67
N SER A 331 49.08 -9.06 -22.93
CA SER A 331 48.20 -8.45 -21.93
C SER A 331 46.96 -7.76 -22.52
N SER A 332 46.96 -7.39 -23.81
CA SER A 332 45.77 -6.81 -24.44
C SER A 332 44.76 -7.86 -24.91
N LEU A 333 45.09 -9.15 -24.93
CA LEU A 333 44.17 -10.22 -25.37
C LEU A 333 43.09 -10.54 -24.33
N SER A 334 43.38 -10.33 -23.04
CA SER A 334 42.43 -10.52 -21.94
C SER A 334 42.20 -9.20 -21.20
N PRO A 335 41.23 -8.39 -21.62
CA PRO A 335 40.94 -7.11 -20.98
C PRO A 335 40.38 -7.35 -19.57
N ALA A 336 40.96 -6.68 -18.56
CA ALA A 336 40.42 -6.66 -17.21
C ALA A 336 39.17 -5.76 -17.17
N ILE A 337 37.99 -6.37 -17.04
CA ILE A 337 36.73 -5.65 -16.91
C ILE A 337 36.46 -5.45 -15.41
N PRO A 338 36.29 -4.20 -14.92
CA PRO A 338 36.01 -3.94 -13.52
C PRO A 338 34.63 -4.50 -13.12
N ALA A 339 34.45 -4.75 -11.83
CA ALA A 339 33.13 -5.14 -11.31
C ALA A 339 32.10 -4.03 -11.58
N PRO A 340 30.87 -4.38 -11.98
CA PRO A 340 29.84 -3.39 -12.30
C PRO A 340 29.39 -2.61 -11.07
N THR A 341 29.21 -1.31 -11.22
CA THR A 341 28.51 -0.47 -10.24
C THR A 341 26.98 -0.62 -10.39
N PRO A 342 26.17 -0.18 -9.41
CA PRO A 342 24.71 -0.18 -9.58
C PRO A 342 24.24 0.58 -10.82
N ASP A 343 24.88 1.69 -11.18
CA ASP A 343 24.53 2.47 -12.38
C ASP A 343 24.88 1.73 -13.67
N ASP A 344 25.95 0.94 -13.68
CA ASP A 344 26.30 0.08 -14.82
C ASP A 344 25.28 -1.04 -15.06
N LEU A 345 24.59 -1.49 -14.00
CA LEU A 345 23.57 -2.53 -14.07
C LEU A 345 22.20 -2.01 -14.48
N ALA A 346 21.92 -0.72 -14.27
CA ALA A 346 20.61 -0.12 -14.53
C ALA A 346 20.05 -0.43 -15.95
N PRO A 347 20.83 -0.35 -17.05
CA PRO A 347 20.33 -0.67 -18.39
C PRO A 347 19.89 -2.14 -18.56
N PHE A 348 20.36 -3.04 -17.71
CA PHE A 348 20.12 -4.48 -17.81
C PHE A 348 19.06 -4.99 -16.81
N MET A 349 18.64 -4.16 -15.86
CA MET A 349 17.69 -4.54 -14.79
C MET A 349 16.22 -4.17 -15.08
N GLY A 350 15.95 -3.47 -16.18
CA GLY A 350 14.59 -3.18 -16.63
C GLY A 350 13.80 -2.32 -15.64
N MET A 351 12.73 -2.88 -15.06
CA MET A 351 11.84 -2.15 -14.14
C MET A 351 12.36 -2.11 -12.69
N PHE A 352 13.42 -2.85 -12.38
CA PHE A 352 13.98 -2.96 -11.02
C PHE A 352 15.10 -1.93 -10.80
N ASP A 353 15.09 -1.30 -9.61
CA ASP A 353 16.20 -0.44 -9.19
C ASP A 353 17.42 -1.28 -8.76
N PRO A 354 18.62 -1.05 -9.32
CA PRO A 354 19.84 -1.78 -8.94
C PRO A 354 20.27 -1.65 -7.48
N ARG A 355 19.71 -0.69 -6.74
CA ARG A 355 20.08 -0.37 -5.35
C ARG A 355 19.04 -0.82 -4.33
N ASP A 356 17.78 -0.98 -4.74
CA ASP A 356 16.68 -1.26 -3.82
C ASP A 356 15.63 -2.21 -4.45
N PRO A 357 15.41 -3.42 -3.90
CA PRO A 357 14.42 -4.36 -4.41
C PRO A 357 12.97 -3.85 -4.29
N HIS A 358 12.70 -2.91 -3.40
CA HIS A 358 11.36 -2.37 -3.16
C HIS A 358 11.04 -1.14 -4.03
N ARG A 359 12.05 -0.57 -4.70
CA ARG A 359 11.89 0.60 -5.57
C ARG A 359 11.81 0.16 -7.04
N GLY A 360 10.74 0.57 -7.72
CA GLY A 360 10.66 0.46 -9.18
C GLY A 360 11.43 1.61 -9.84
N PHE A 361 12.08 1.35 -10.97
CA PHE A 361 12.51 2.43 -11.86
C PHE A 361 11.27 3.04 -12.53
N ALA A 362 11.12 4.36 -12.41
CA ALA A 362 10.06 5.13 -13.04
C ALA A 362 10.40 5.46 -14.50
#